data_AF-A0A4T0FU33-F1
#
_entry.id   AF-A0A4T0FU33-F1
#
_cell.length_a   1.000
_cell.length_b   1.000
_cell.length_c   1.000
_cell.angle_alpha   90.00
_cell.angle_beta   90.00
_cell.angle_gamma   90.00
#
_symmetry.space_group_name_H-M   'P 1'
#
loop_
_entity.id
_entity.type
_entity.pdbx_description
1 polymer ?
#
loop_
_entity_poly.entity_id
_entity_poly.type
_entity_poly.pdbx_seq_one_letter_code
_entity_poly.pdbx_strand_id
1 'polypeptide(L)'
;MVYVPYISSKLPGYDGPYPVGAFDLELPIDEPDTEPSASFKLDSDDQPLQLESVLFTMFYPTNKKALENKKLIKWFPRPFASTAYGYAKLAEISRTFAGTVPVRRFNRT
;
A
#
# COMPACT_ATOMS: atom_id res chain seq x y z
N MET A 1 18.94 23.26 11.84
CA MET A 1 18.57 21.86 12.15
C MET A 1 17.24 21.61 11.47
N VAL A 2 17.18 20.78 10.42
CA VAL A 2 15.95 20.59 9.62
C VAL A 2 15.15 19.46 10.26
N TYR A 3 13.96 19.77 10.77
CA TYR A 3 13.02 18.77 11.28
C TYR A 3 12.46 17.98 10.10
N VAL A 4 12.87 16.72 9.97
CA VAL A 4 12.29 15.80 9.02
C VAL A 4 11.24 14.99 9.79
N PRO A 5 9.95 15.06 9.44
CA PRO A 5 8.93 14.30 10.14
C PRO A 5 9.25 12.80 10.02
N TYR A 6 8.98 12.01 11.07
CA TYR A 6 9.27 10.58 11.17
C TYR A 6 8.73 9.74 9.99
N ILE A 7 7.69 10.23 9.33
CA ILE A 7 7.08 9.62 8.13
C ILE A 7 7.91 9.82 6.84
N SER A 8 8.94 10.66 6.87
CA SER A 8 9.79 11.00 5.72
C SER A 8 11.27 10.67 5.95
N SER A 9 11.64 10.02 7.05
CA SER A 9 13.00 9.53 7.26
C SER A 9 13.27 8.24 6.47
N LYS A 10 14.52 8.00 6.08
CA LYS A 10 14.93 6.69 5.55
C LYS A 10 14.61 5.61 6.59
N LEU A 11 14.18 4.45 6.13
CA LEU A 11 14.04 3.28 6.98
C LEU A 11 15.40 2.97 7.65
N PRO A 12 15.40 2.47 8.90
CA PRO A 12 16.62 2.03 9.53
C PRO A 12 17.34 0.99 8.68
N GLY A 13 18.67 0.96 8.78
CA GLY A 13 19.46 -0.09 8.16
C GLY A 13 19.08 -1.45 8.72
N TYR A 14 19.16 -2.49 7.89
CA TYR A 14 18.97 -3.86 8.36
C TYR A 14 20.28 -4.35 8.98
N ASP A 15 20.25 -4.69 10.27
CA ASP A 15 21.43 -5.12 11.04
C ASP A 15 21.60 -6.64 11.13
N GLY A 16 20.74 -7.41 10.47
CA GLY A 16 20.77 -8.87 10.57
C GLY A 16 21.86 -9.54 9.71
N PRO A 17 22.18 -10.81 9.99
CA PRO A 17 23.30 -11.51 9.34
C PRO A 17 23.00 -11.93 7.89
N TYR A 18 21.72 -12.02 7.50
CA TYR A 18 21.30 -12.52 6.19
C TYR A 18 20.76 -11.40 5.32
N PRO A 19 21.16 -11.30 4.04
CA PRO A 19 20.50 -10.35 3.14
C PRO A 19 19.04 -10.78 2.94
N VAL A 20 18.11 -9.83 3.01
CA VAL A 20 16.67 -10.11 2.93
C VAL A 20 16.13 -9.68 1.57
N GLY A 21 15.36 -10.56 0.93
CA GLY A 21 14.52 -10.25 -0.21
C GLY A 21 13.07 -10.07 0.23
N ALA A 22 12.28 -9.37 -0.58
CA ALA A 22 10.83 -9.34 -0.39
C ALA A 22 10.11 -9.78 -1.68
N PHE A 23 8.98 -10.46 -1.51
CA PHE A 23 8.16 -10.96 -2.59
C PHE A 23 6.69 -10.76 -2.26
N ASP A 24 5.95 -10.20 -3.21
CA ASP A 24 4.51 -9.95 -3.07
C ASP A 24 3.73 -11.15 -3.61
N LEU A 25 2.84 -11.70 -2.79
CA LEU A 25 1.99 -12.86 -3.06
C LEU A 25 0.54 -12.42 -3.00
N GLU A 26 -0.15 -12.45 -4.14
CA GLU A 26 -1.60 -12.30 -4.21
C GLU A 26 -2.22 -13.69 -4.32
N LEU A 27 -3.00 -14.05 -3.31
CA LEU A 27 -3.64 -15.36 -3.21
C LEU A 27 -5.16 -15.18 -3.19
N PRO A 28 -5.92 -15.87 -4.06
CA PRO A 28 -7.37 -15.88 -3.97
C PRO A 28 -7.82 -16.62 -2.71
N ILE A 29 -8.96 -16.23 -2.17
CA ILE A 29 -9.64 -16.97 -1.10
C ILE A 29 -10.76 -17.80 -1.73
N ASP A 30 -10.77 -19.10 -1.44
CA ASP A 30 -11.75 -20.03 -2.01
C ASP A 30 -13.18 -19.78 -1.48
N GLU A 31 -13.30 -19.36 -0.23
CA GLU A 31 -14.58 -19.01 0.42
C GLU A 31 -14.52 -17.54 0.89
N PRO A 32 -15.02 -16.59 0.08
CA PRO A 32 -15.04 -15.18 0.48
C PRO A 32 -15.85 -15.01 1.77
N ASP A 33 -15.32 -14.23 2.70
CA ASP A 33 -15.90 -14.02 4.02
C ASP A 33 -17.37 -13.56 3.88
N THR A 34 -18.32 -14.37 4.36
CA THR A 34 -19.76 -14.02 4.30
C THR A 34 -20.08 -12.87 5.27
N GLU A 35 -19.29 -12.75 6.34
CA GLU A 35 -19.39 -11.72 7.36
C GLU A 35 -18.15 -10.82 7.28
N PRO A 36 -18.25 -9.61 6.72
CA PRO A 36 -17.09 -8.73 6.60
C PRO A 36 -16.59 -8.34 8.01
N SER A 37 -15.29 -8.54 8.25
CA SER A 37 -14.62 -8.18 9.51
C SER A 37 -14.70 -6.68 9.86
N ALA A 38 -15.14 -5.83 8.94
CA ALA A 38 -15.33 -4.40 9.13
C ALA A 38 -16.74 -3.97 8.68
N SER A 39 -17.50 -3.37 9.61
CA SER A 39 -18.80 -2.78 9.30
C SER A 39 -18.62 -1.40 8.66
N PHE A 40 -19.03 -1.24 7.41
CA PHE A 40 -19.09 0.05 6.74
C PHE A 40 -20.52 0.59 6.77
N LYS A 41 -20.68 1.86 7.15
CA LYS A 41 -21.94 2.58 6.96
C LYS A 41 -21.95 3.11 5.52
N LEU A 42 -22.59 2.37 4.62
CA LEU A 42 -22.93 2.87 3.29
C LEU A 42 -24.43 3.20 3.27
N ASP A 43 -24.81 4.22 2.49
CA ASP A 43 -26.22 4.57 2.25
C ASP A 43 -26.90 3.58 1.28
N SER A 44 -26.21 2.51 0.87
CA SER A 44 -26.65 1.48 -0.07
C SER A 44 -26.48 0.09 0.52
N ASP A 45 -27.38 -0.84 0.17
CA ASP A 45 -27.44 -2.24 0.65
C ASP A 45 -26.28 -3.13 0.16
N ASP A 46 -25.40 -2.63 -0.69
CA ASP A 46 -24.25 -3.39 -1.19
C ASP A 46 -23.16 -3.51 -0.12
N GLN A 47 -22.75 -4.74 0.20
CA GLN A 47 -21.58 -5.02 1.05
C GLN A 47 -20.32 -4.47 0.36
N PRO A 48 -19.71 -3.38 0.85
CA PRO A 48 -18.79 -2.59 0.02
C PRO A 48 -17.37 -3.18 -0.06
N LEU A 49 -17.04 -4.15 0.79
CA LEU A 49 -15.69 -4.74 0.91
C LEU A 49 -15.81 -6.24 1.19
N GLN A 50 -16.05 -7.02 0.14
CA GLN A 50 -15.91 -8.46 0.16
C GLN A 50 -14.43 -8.83 0.00
N LEU A 51 -13.91 -9.70 0.85
CA LEU A 51 -12.52 -10.13 0.81
C LEU A 51 -12.36 -11.28 -0.18
N GLU A 52 -11.99 -10.96 -1.42
CA GLU A 52 -11.81 -11.94 -2.50
C GLU A 52 -10.38 -12.51 -2.56
N SER A 53 -9.38 -11.67 -2.29
CA SER A 53 -7.97 -12.04 -2.33
C SER A 53 -7.19 -11.42 -1.17
N VAL A 54 -6.09 -12.06 -0.80
CA VAL A 54 -5.15 -11.54 0.19
C VAL A 54 -3.81 -11.26 -0.48
N LEU A 55 -3.27 -10.08 -0.18
CA LEU A 55 -1.94 -9.68 -0.59
C LEU A 55 -0.98 -9.76 0.61
N PHE A 56 0.05 -10.60 0.50
CA PHE A 56 1.12 -10.72 1.48
C PHE A 56 2.45 -10.25 0.89
N THR A 57 3.24 -9.51 1.68
CA THR A 57 4.65 -9.25 1.36
C THR A 57 5.53 -10.13 2.23
N MET A 58 6.13 -11.17 1.64
CA MET A 58 6.99 -12.12 2.34
C MET A 58 8.45 -11.65 2.33
N PHE A 59 9.04 -11.49 3.51
CA PHE A 59 10.47 -11.20 3.68
C PHE A 59 11.24 -12.49 3.96
N TYR A 60 12.20 -12.83 3.10
CA TYR A 60 12.92 -14.10 3.18
C TYR A 60 14.44 -13.93 3.03
N PRO A 61 15.26 -14.80 3.65
CA PRO A 61 16.70 -14.75 3.50
C PRO A 61 17.11 -15.08 2.06
N THR A 62 18.11 -14.36 1.54
CA THR A 62 18.63 -14.53 0.18
C THR A 62 20.14 -14.74 0.20
N ASN A 63 20.73 -15.00 -0.97
CA ASN A 63 22.18 -15.01 -1.12
C ASN A 63 22.68 -13.62 -1.54
N LYS A 64 23.80 -13.14 -0.98
CA LYS A 64 24.39 -11.82 -1.29
C LYS A 64 24.64 -11.62 -2.79
N LYS A 65 24.97 -12.68 -3.53
CA LYS A 65 25.15 -12.62 -4.99
C LYS A 65 23.87 -12.27 -5.77
N ALA A 66 22.70 -12.45 -5.17
CA ALA A 66 21.43 -12.09 -5.79
C ALA A 66 21.18 -10.58 -5.80
N LEU A 67 21.92 -9.80 -5.00
CA LEU A 67 21.80 -8.33 -4.93
C LEU A 67 22.53 -7.59 -6.04
N GLU A 68 23.60 -8.16 -6.62
CA GLU A 68 24.51 -7.44 -7.50
C GLU A 68 23.84 -6.82 -8.74
N ASN A 69 22.71 -7.38 -9.20
CA ASN A 69 21.96 -6.89 -10.35
C ASN A 69 20.48 -6.56 -10.05
N LYS A 70 20.05 -6.57 -8.79
CA LYS A 70 18.63 -6.37 -8.44
C LYS A 70 18.33 -4.96 -7.94
N LYS A 71 17.25 -4.41 -8.48
CA LYS A 71 16.69 -3.12 -8.06
C LYS A 71 16.14 -3.24 -6.64
N LEU A 72 16.48 -2.29 -5.76
CA LEU A 72 15.90 -2.20 -4.43
C LEU A 72 14.37 -2.13 -4.53
N ILE A 73 13.70 -2.86 -3.64
CA ILE A 73 12.24 -2.88 -3.55
C ILE A 73 11.79 -1.50 -3.07
N LYS A 74 10.85 -0.91 -3.81
CA LYS A 74 10.29 0.38 -3.45
C LYS A 74 9.30 0.15 -2.32
N TRP A 75 9.43 0.93 -1.25
CA TRP A 75 8.50 0.88 -0.12
C TRP A 75 7.05 1.18 -0.50
N PHE A 76 6.86 2.05 -1.50
CA PHE A 76 5.54 2.36 -2.03
C PHE A 76 5.35 1.70 -3.41
N PRO A 77 4.25 0.95 -3.60
CA PRO A 77 3.90 0.40 -4.89
C PRO A 77 3.60 1.52 -5.89
N ARG A 78 3.67 1.18 -7.18
CA ARG A 78 3.25 2.08 -8.27
C ARG A 78 1.82 1.69 -8.68
N PRO A 79 0.92 2.65 -8.93
CA PRO A 79 1.12 4.11 -9.04
C PRO A 79 1.14 4.82 -7.68
N PHE A 80 2.24 5.54 -7.42
CA PHE A 80 2.46 6.25 -6.16
C PHE A 80 1.35 7.28 -5.86
N ALA A 81 0.84 7.95 -6.89
CA ALA A 81 -0.15 9.01 -6.74
C ALA A 81 -1.48 8.51 -6.12
N SER A 82 -1.97 7.35 -6.54
CA SER A 82 -3.22 6.79 -6.02
C SER A 82 -3.08 6.35 -4.57
N THR A 83 -1.96 5.68 -4.24
CA THR A 83 -1.65 5.28 -2.86
C THR A 83 -1.50 6.52 -1.95
N ALA A 84 -0.74 7.53 -2.39
CA ALA A 84 -0.55 8.76 -1.64
C ALA A 84 -1.87 9.54 -1.43
N TYR A 85 -2.73 9.59 -2.44
CA TYR A 85 -4.06 10.20 -2.33
C TYR A 85 -4.93 9.47 -1.29
N GLY A 86 -4.92 8.13 -1.28
CA GLY A 86 -5.62 7.33 -0.27
C GLY A 86 -5.16 7.65 1.14
N TYR A 87 -3.84 7.69 1.37
CA TYR A 87 -3.27 8.08 2.67
C TYR A 87 -3.59 9.53 3.05
N ALA A 88 -3.60 10.46 2.10
CA ALA A 88 -3.98 11.87 2.34
C ALA A 88 -5.46 12.02 2.72
N LYS A 89 -6.34 11.19 2.13
CA LYS A 89 -7.76 11.13 2.50
C LYS A 89 -7.93 10.53 3.90
N LEU A 90 -7.20 9.47 4.23
CA LEU A 90 -7.23 8.82 5.55
C LEU A 90 -6.74 9.76 6.66
N ALA A 91 -5.66 10.50 6.41
CA ALA A 91 -5.11 11.45 7.38
C ALA A 91 -5.93 12.75 7.52
N GLU A 92 -7.08 12.85 6.84
CA GLU A 92 -7.92 14.06 6.71
C GLU A 92 -7.20 15.32 6.19
N ILE A 93 -5.93 15.20 5.78
CA ILE A 93 -5.13 16.27 5.17
C ILE A 93 -5.83 16.77 3.88
N SER A 94 -6.62 15.91 3.22
CA SER A 94 -7.39 16.30 2.04
C SER A 94 -8.51 17.31 2.34
N ARG A 95 -9.02 17.45 3.58
CA ARG A 95 -10.04 18.48 3.86
C ARG A 95 -9.49 19.90 3.78
N THR A 96 -8.18 20.08 3.96
CA THR A 96 -7.53 21.40 3.90
C THR A 96 -6.99 21.76 2.50
N PHE A 97 -6.77 20.77 1.62
CA PHE A 97 -6.23 20.98 0.26
C PHE A 97 -7.21 20.68 -0.88
N ALA A 98 -8.40 20.12 -0.61
CA ALA A 98 -9.43 19.83 -1.61
C ALA A 98 -10.18 21.08 -2.13
N GLY A 99 -9.53 22.24 -2.17
CA GLY A 99 -10.04 23.43 -2.84
C GLY A 99 -9.70 23.49 -4.33
N THR A 100 -8.73 22.71 -4.86
CA THR A 100 -8.27 22.96 -6.24
C THR A 100 -7.58 21.77 -6.93
N VAL A 101 -8.20 20.59 -6.99
CA VAL A 101 -7.76 19.58 -7.99
C VAL A 101 -8.98 19.01 -8.70
N PRO A 102 -9.28 19.43 -9.95
CA PRO A 102 -10.35 18.84 -10.73
C PRO A 102 -9.96 17.40 -11.11
N VAL A 103 -10.67 16.43 -10.53
CA VAL A 103 -10.61 15.03 -10.95
C VAL A 103 -11.24 14.95 -12.34
N ARG A 104 -10.41 14.93 -13.39
CA ARG A 104 -10.88 14.64 -14.76
C ARG A 104 -11.32 13.17 -14.81
N ARG A 105 -12.63 12.97 -14.90
CA ARG A 105 -13.28 11.68 -15.14
C ARG A 105 -12.77 11.13 -16.48
N PHE A 106 -11.95 10.09 -16.43
CA PHE A 106 -11.51 9.38 -17.63
C PHE A 106 -12.63 8.43 -18.05
N ASN A 107 -13.56 8.92 -18.87
CA ASN A 107 -14.55 8.07 -19.53
C ASN A 107 -13.83 7.27 -20.63
N ARG A 108 -13.80 5.94 -20.51
CA ARG A 108 -13.59 5.06 -21.67
C ARG A 108 -14.93 4.88 -22.38
N THR A 109 -15.00 5.35 -23.62
CA THR A 109 -15.85 4.77 -24.67
C THR A 109 -15.18 3.53 -25.23
#